data_AF-A0A661JFQ7-F1
#
_entry.id   AF-A0A661JFQ7-F1
#
_cell.length_a   1.000
_cell.length_b   1.000
_cell.length_c   1.000
_cell.angle_alpha   90.00
_cell.angle_beta   90.00
_cell.angle_gamma   90.00
#
_symmetry.space_group_name_H-M   'P 1'
#
loop_
_entity.id
_entity.type
_entity.pdbx_description
1 polymer ?
#
loop_
_entity_poly.entity_id
_entity_poly.type
_entity_poly.pdbx_seq_one_letter_code
_entity_poly.pdbx_strand_id
1 'polypeptide(L)'
;KRRFRMPVKTERITILGTPEFKAFLASEAKRQGISISEFVRRRCLGQPADEEEELLLKLVEEVKEATKRAKASLERGIRDAEHVIKELRNECN
;
A
#
# COMPACT_ATOMS: atom_id res chain seq x y z
N LYS A 1 9.96 18.34 -27.26
CA LYS A 1 9.51 17.08 -26.63
C LYS A 1 8.00 17.17 -26.34
N ARG A 2 7.13 16.73 -27.25
CA ARG A 2 5.67 16.70 -27.03
C ARG A 2 5.31 15.34 -26.42
N ARG A 3 4.72 15.32 -25.21
CA ARG A 3 4.16 14.10 -24.60
C ARG A 3 3.01 13.61 -25.50
N PHE A 4 3.15 12.42 -26.05
CA PHE A 4 2.06 11.72 -26.74
C PHE A 4 1.09 11.23 -25.66
N ARG A 5 -0.05 11.93 -25.52
CA ARG A 5 -1.15 11.49 -24.65
C ARG A 5 -2.03 10.59 -25.52
N MET A 6 -2.07 9.29 -25.24
CA MET A 6 -2.97 8.38 -25.95
C MET A 6 -4.41 8.90 -25.77
N PRO A 7 -5.18 9.13 -26.86
CA PRO A 7 -6.58 9.49 -26.74
C PRO A 7 -7.33 8.27 -26.23
N VAL A 8 -7.63 8.25 -24.93
CA VAL A 8 -8.57 7.27 -24.38
C VAL A 8 -9.92 7.59 -25.01
N LYS A 9 -10.39 6.74 -25.92
CA LYS A 9 -11.74 6.87 -26.50
C LYS A 9 -12.73 6.66 -25.35
N THR A 10 -13.24 7.77 -24.82
CA THR A 10 -14.21 7.77 -23.73
C THR A 10 -15.56 8.20 -24.29
N GLU A 11 -16.60 7.46 -23.94
CA GLU A 11 -17.97 7.79 -24.30
C GLU A 11 -18.72 8.33 -23.08
N ARG A 12 -19.59 9.31 -23.31
CA ARG A 12 -20.38 9.91 -22.23
C ARG A 12 -21.58 9.03 -21.95
N ILE A 13 -21.65 8.51 -20.72
CA ILE A 13 -22.81 7.78 -20.23
C ILE A 13 -23.69 8.75 -19.43
N THR A 14 -24.95 8.90 -19.83
CA THR A 14 -25.96 9.64 -19.07
C THR A 14 -26.84 8.64 -18.33
N ILE A 15 -26.91 8.76 -17.00
CA ILE A 15 -27.77 7.92 -16.16
C ILE A 15 -28.91 8.77 -15.61
N LEU A 16 -30.13 8.23 -15.65
CA LEU A 16 -31.25 8.77 -14.91
C LEU A 16 -31.19 8.19 -13.49
N GLY A 17 -31.30 9.04 -12.49
CA GLY A 17 -31.28 8.66 -11.08
C GLY A 17 -32.08 9.65 -10.26
N THR A 18 -32.47 9.25 -9.06
CA THR A 18 -33.19 10.14 -8.15
C THR A 18 -32.24 11.20 -7.56
N PRO A 19 -32.76 12.33 -7.07
CA PRO A 19 -31.94 13.35 -6.39
C PRO A 19 -31.11 12.77 -5.24
N GLU A 20 -31.69 11.85 -4.47
CA GLU A 20 -31.06 11.17 -3.34
C GLU A 20 -29.92 10.27 -3.81
N PHE A 21 -30.12 9.54 -4.91
CA PHE A 21 -29.08 8.70 -5.49
C PHE A 21 -27.89 9.52 -6.00
N LYS A 22 -28.13 10.69 -6.60
CA LYS A 22 -27.06 11.61 -7.00
C LYS A 22 -26.28 12.14 -5.79
N ALA A 23 -26.99 12.51 -4.72
CA ALA A 23 -26.38 12.97 -3.48
C ALA A 23 -25.51 11.87 -2.84
N PHE A 24 -26.02 10.63 -2.83
CA PHE A 24 -25.29 9.45 -2.37
C PHE A 24 -23.99 9.22 -3.16
N LEU A 25 -24.05 9.24 -4.50
CA LEU A 25 -22.85 9.08 -5.33
C LEU A 25 -21.81 10.18 -5.06
N ALA A 26 -22.28 11.41 -4.84
CA ALA A 26 -21.40 12.54 -4.53
C ALA A 26 -20.75 12.40 -3.14
N SER A 27 -21.49 11.96 -2.13
CA SER A 27 -20.95 11.76 -0.78
C SER A 27 -19.94 10.63 -0.74
N GLU A 28 -20.22 9.50 -1.39
CA GLU A 28 -19.33 8.34 -1.42
C GLU A 28 -18.02 8.64 -2.18
N ALA A 29 -18.12 9.30 -3.33
CA ALA A 29 -16.95 9.73 -4.09
C ALA A 29 -16.09 10.71 -3.29
N LYS A 30 -16.73 11.68 -2.60
CA LYS A 30 -16.03 12.63 -1.71
C LYS A 30 -15.34 11.91 -0.54
N ARG A 31 -15.99 10.92 0.07
CA ARG A 31 -15.40 10.13 1.17
C ARG A 31 -14.11 9.42 0.77
N GLN A 32 -14.05 8.94 -0.48
CA GLN A 32 -12.87 8.26 -1.03
C GLN A 32 -11.88 9.21 -1.72
N GLY A 33 -12.16 10.52 -1.77
CA GLY A 33 -11.30 11.51 -2.43
C GLY A 33 -11.20 11.36 -3.96
N ILE A 34 -12.16 10.68 -4.59
CA ILE A 34 -12.18 10.42 -6.04
C ILE A 34 -13.38 11.09 -6.72
N SER A 35 -13.35 11.15 -8.06
CA SER A 35 -14.50 11.68 -8.83
C SER A 35 -15.66 10.69 -8.85
N ILE A 36 -16.89 11.18 -9.03
CA ILE A 36 -18.10 10.32 -9.15
C ILE A 36 -17.94 9.32 -10.30
N SER A 37 -17.42 9.75 -11.45
CA SER A 37 -17.21 8.85 -12.59
C SER A 37 -16.18 7.76 -12.29
N GLU A 38 -15.18 8.07 -11.48
CA GLU A 38 -14.17 7.09 -11.04
C GLU A 38 -14.75 6.11 -10.03
N PHE A 39 -15.52 6.60 -9.05
CA PHE A 39 -16.24 5.77 -8.10
C PHE A 39 -17.17 4.77 -8.81
N VAL A 40 -17.95 5.25 -9.78
CA VAL A 40 -18.83 4.39 -10.60
C VAL A 40 -18.03 3.36 -11.39
N ARG A 41 -16.93 3.78 -12.06
CA ARG A 41 -16.06 2.84 -12.79
C ARG A 41 -15.49 1.75 -11.89
N ARG A 42 -14.91 2.10 -10.75
CA ARG A 42 -14.32 1.12 -9.81
C ARG A 42 -15.34 0.10 -9.32
N ARG A 43 -16.58 0.55 -9.08
CA ARG A 43 -17.67 -0.30 -8.60
C ARG A 43 -18.29 -1.16 -9.69
N CYS A 44 -18.42 -0.66 -10.92
CA CYS A 44 -19.01 -1.39 -12.05
C CYS A 44 -18.01 -2.30 -12.77
N LEU A 45 -16.76 -1.88 -12.91
CA LEU A 45 -15.70 -2.69 -13.52
C LEU A 45 -15.14 -3.72 -12.54
N GLY A 46 -15.61 -3.70 -11.28
CA GLY A 46 -15.10 -4.55 -10.21
C GLY A 46 -13.59 -4.51 -10.21
N GLN A 47 -12.97 -3.40 -9.78
CA GLN A 47 -11.54 -3.52 -9.43
C GLN A 47 -11.45 -4.73 -8.49
N PRO A 48 -10.65 -5.75 -8.81
CA PRO A 48 -10.37 -6.81 -7.87
C PRO A 48 -9.52 -6.15 -6.79
N ALA A 49 -10.20 -5.50 -5.84
CA ALA A 49 -9.57 -5.06 -4.60
C ALA A 49 -8.89 -6.27 -3.95
N ASP A 50 -9.42 -7.48 -4.15
CA ASP A 50 -8.93 -8.68 -3.53
C ASP A 50 -7.49 -9.04 -3.97
N GLU A 51 -7.13 -9.02 -5.26
CA GLU A 51 -5.80 -9.49 -5.68
C GLU A 51 -4.68 -8.49 -5.38
N GLU A 52 -4.89 -7.19 -5.65
CA GLU A 52 -3.89 -6.16 -5.33
C GLU A 52 -3.75 -5.97 -3.81
N GLU A 53 -4.84 -5.97 -3.06
CA GLU A 53 -4.80 -5.88 -1.59
C GLU A 53 -4.19 -7.14 -0.97
N GLU A 54 -4.51 -8.35 -1.48
CA GLU A 54 -3.91 -9.60 -1.00
C GLU A 54 -2.40 -9.62 -1.27
N LEU A 55 -1.96 -9.15 -2.45
CA LEU A 55 -0.54 -9.02 -2.77
C LEU A 55 0.16 -7.99 -1.86
N LEU A 56 -0.50 -6.86 -1.59
CA LEU A 56 -0.02 -5.85 -0.64
C LEU A 56 0.12 -6.41 0.77
N LEU A 57 -0.88 -7.16 1.25
CA LEU A 57 -0.85 -7.80 2.58
C LEU A 57 0.29 -8.83 2.67
N LYS A 58 0.50 -9.63 1.63
CA LYS A 58 1.64 -10.57 1.57
C LYS A 58 2.98 -9.85 1.64
N LEU A 59 3.14 -8.76 0.88
CA LEU A 59 4.37 -7.96 0.90
C LEU A 59 4.62 -7.34 2.28
N VAL A 60 3.58 -6.83 2.95
CA VAL A 60 3.68 -6.29 4.31
C VAL A 60 4.16 -7.35 5.29
N GLU A 61 3.63 -8.57 5.21
CA GLU A 61 4.04 -9.66 6.10
C GLU A 61 5.49 -10.10 5.83
N GLU A 62 5.91 -10.18 4.56
CA GLU A 62 7.31 -10.48 4.21
C GLU A 62 8.28 -9.41 4.75
N VAL A 63 7.94 -8.13 4.62
CA VAL A 63 8.76 -7.02 5.15
C VAL A 63 8.86 -7.09 6.66
N LYS A 64 7.76 -7.41 7.35
CA LYS A 64 7.73 -7.56 8.81
C LYS A 64 8.63 -8.70 9.27
N GLU A 65 8.56 -9.87 8.64
CA GLU A 65 9.41 -11.01 8.97
C GLU A 65 10.88 -10.77 8.61
N ALA A 66 11.16 -10.10 7.49
CA ALA A 66 12.52 -9.66 7.16
C ALA A 66 13.09 -8.70 8.22
N THR A 67 12.29 -7.73 8.67
CA THR A 67 12.68 -6.76 9.70
C THR A 67 12.94 -7.43 11.04
N LYS A 68 12.09 -8.40 11.43
CA LYS A 68 12.28 -9.20 12.65
C LYS A 68 13.58 -10.00 12.61
N ARG A 69 13.88 -10.65 11.48
CA ARG A 69 15.14 -11.37 11.29
C ARG A 69 16.35 -10.45 11.34
N ALA A 70 16.27 -9.29 10.69
CA ALA A 70 17.34 -8.29 10.70
C ALA A 70 17.62 -7.80 12.14
N LYS A 71 16.57 -7.46 12.89
CA LYS A 71 16.68 -7.07 14.30
C LYS A 71 17.37 -8.14 15.14
N ALA A 72 16.92 -9.40 15.03
CA ALA A 72 17.51 -10.50 15.78
C ALA A 72 18.99 -10.73 15.45
N SER A 73 19.39 -10.58 14.18
CA SER A 73 20.79 -10.67 13.75
C SER A 73 21.65 -9.54 14.31
N LEU A 74 21.13 -8.30 14.31
CA LEU A 74 21.84 -7.15 14.89
C LEU A 74 22.03 -7.32 16.40
N GLU A 75 21.00 -7.74 17.12
CA GLU A 75 21.09 -7.99 18.57
C GLU A 75 22.09 -9.10 18.91
N ARG A 76 22.19 -10.16 18.10
CA ARG A 76 23.24 -11.17 18.25
C ARG A 76 24.62 -10.56 18.03
N GLY A 77 24.81 -9.82 16.93
CA GLY A 77 26.10 -9.19 16.63
C GLY A 77 26.56 -8.22 17.72
N ILE A 78 25.64 -7.46 18.32
CA ILE A 78 25.95 -6.59 19.47
C ILE A 78 26.42 -7.42 20.67
N ARG A 79 25.69 -8.49 21.04
CA ARG A 79 26.09 -9.36 22.17
C ARG A 79 27.44 -10.03 21.93
N ASP A 80 27.69 -10.49 20.71
CA ASP A 80 28.96 -11.13 20.34
C ASP A 80 30.11 -10.12 20.42
N ALA A 81 29.91 -8.88 19.95
CA ALA A 81 30.90 -7.81 20.07
C ALA A 81 31.16 -7.43 21.53
N GLU A 82 30.12 -7.33 22.36
CA GLU A 82 30.25 -7.09 23.80
C GLU A 82 31.02 -8.21 24.51
N HIS A 83 30.78 -9.47 24.11
CA HIS A 83 31.51 -10.62 24.63
C HIS A 83 33.01 -10.52 24.32
N VAL A 84 33.35 -10.27 23.06
CA VAL A 84 34.75 -10.11 22.63
C VAL A 84 35.43 -8.96 23.36
N ILE A 85 34.75 -7.81 23.51
CA ILE A 85 35.29 -6.67 24.28
C ILE A 85 35.55 -7.06 25.73
N LYS A 86 34.66 -7.87 26.34
CA LYS A 86 34.82 -8.34 27.72
C LYS A 86 36.00 -9.29 27.86
N GLU A 87 36.18 -10.23 26.93
CA GLU A 87 37.34 -11.13 26.91
C GLU A 87 38.65 -10.36 26.81
N LEU A 88 38.75 -9.43 25.85
CA LEU A 88 39.95 -8.60 25.67
C LEU A 88 40.29 -7.76 26.92
N ARG A 89 39.28 -7.29 27.65
CA ARG A 89 39.48 -6.54 28.90
C ARG A 89 39.96 -7.42 30.06
N ASN A 90 39.53 -8.68 30.09
CA ASN A 90 39.94 -9.63 31.13
C ASN A 90 41.35 -10.17 30.89
N GLU A 91 41.81 -10.23 29.64
CA GLU A 91 43.19 -10.64 29.30
C GLU A 91 44.24 -9.53 29.56
N CYS A 92 43.82 -8.26 29.67
CA CYS A 92 44.70 -7.12 29.96
C CYS A 92 44.86 -6.79 31.46
N ASN A 93 44.30 -7.61 32.35
CA ASN A 93 44.36 -7.45 33.80
C ASN A 93 45.06 -8.67 34.44
#